data_AF-A0AAD9DDJ7-F1
#
_entry.id   AF-A0AAD9DDJ7-F1
#
_cell.length_a   1.000
_cell.length_b   1.000
_cell.length_c   1.000
_cell.angle_alpha   90.00
_cell.angle_beta   90.00
_cell.angle_gamma   90.00
#
_symmetry.space_group_name_H-M   'P 1'
#
loop_
_entity.id
_entity.type
_entity.pdbx_description
1 polymer ?
#
loop_
_entity_poly.entity_id
_entity_poly.type
_entity_poly.pdbx_seq_one_letter_code
_entity_poly.pdbx_strand_id
1 'polypeptide(L)'
;MLTNMTNIKSSPAAPARYAAAPIWRLLVLSLAFLISSQETTAFTSQLPSTALRHPKQHHVVLLSSSSDDDATSKLLEKARKLREEVSAVEQSKAEVQKQNDAKAQAQREAEMEEQKQKDQQRLRYSAEVPILKDMGDEVMERVDFPPRLKGGKSRIVTIQAPLPLGLVLGEDISIPAGMTSVDEVASEGNGAAAGVKQGDIVRAVTACQTTMETPTWQLLAGGIGQPKTKRFMYSVDGRPLEEVLDAIGSNRMDVQGRDVWLVLERMD
;
A
#
# COMPACT_ATOMS: atom_id res chain seq x y z
N MET A 1 30.05 -65.34 16.20
CA MET A 1 28.61 -65.67 16.31
C MET A 1 28.14 -65.28 17.70
N LEU A 2 26.95 -64.67 17.77
CA LEU A 2 26.19 -64.21 18.94
C LEU A 2 26.63 -62.82 19.49
N THR A 3 25.94 -61.70 19.18
CA THR A 3 24.66 -61.16 19.76
C THR A 3 24.78 -60.86 21.25
N ASN A 4 24.28 -59.76 21.84
CA ASN A 4 23.69 -58.48 21.44
C ASN A 4 23.38 -57.74 22.78
N MET A 5 23.10 -56.43 22.71
CA MET A 5 22.22 -55.66 23.62
C MET A 5 22.75 -55.28 25.03
N THR A 6 23.07 -54.01 25.30
CA THR A 6 22.20 -52.81 25.55
C THR A 6 21.26 -52.95 26.74
N ASN A 7 21.55 -52.24 27.84
CA ASN A 7 20.56 -51.84 28.82
C ASN A 7 20.97 -50.50 29.47
N ILE A 8 20.43 -49.39 28.96
CA ILE A 8 20.51 -48.08 29.62
C ILE A 8 19.10 -47.50 29.68
N LYS A 9 18.50 -47.67 30.86
CA LYS A 9 17.72 -46.69 31.62
C LYS A 9 16.84 -45.70 30.82
N SER A 10 15.56 -46.06 30.70
CA SER A 10 14.45 -45.11 30.51
C SER A 10 14.07 -44.47 31.86
N SER A 11 14.16 -43.15 31.95
CA SER A 11 13.57 -42.34 33.04
C SER A 11 12.35 -41.60 32.48
N PRO A 12 11.16 -41.68 33.12
CA PRO A 12 9.98 -40.93 32.69
C PRO A 12 9.99 -39.53 33.33
N ALA A 13 10.13 -38.49 32.50
CA ALA A 13 9.85 -37.11 32.91
C ALA A 13 8.40 -36.76 32.55
N ALA A 14 7.64 -36.36 33.55
CA ALA A 14 6.24 -35.96 33.47
C ALA A 14 6.04 -34.69 32.61
N PRO A 15 4.88 -34.51 31.96
CA PRO A 15 4.54 -33.25 31.30
C PRO A 15 4.17 -32.18 32.34
N ALA A 16 4.98 -31.13 32.39
CA ALA A 16 4.69 -29.91 33.14
C ALA A 16 3.52 -29.17 32.49
N ARG A 17 2.47 -28.97 33.28
CA ARG A 17 1.35 -28.08 33.00
C ARG A 17 1.82 -26.62 33.12
N TYR A 18 1.65 -25.82 32.07
CA TYR A 18 1.59 -24.35 32.16
C TYR A 18 0.24 -23.95 31.54
N ALA A 19 -0.80 -23.70 32.35
CA ALA A 19 -1.05 -22.46 33.10
C ALA A 19 -1.18 -21.24 32.17
N ALA A 20 -2.31 -21.17 31.48
CA ALA A 20 -2.81 -19.94 30.90
C ALA A 20 -3.32 -19.04 32.02
N ALA A 21 -2.78 -17.82 32.13
CA ALA A 21 -3.25 -16.78 33.02
C ALA A 21 -2.84 -15.40 32.45
N PRO A 22 -3.50 -14.30 32.85
CA PRO A 22 -4.21 -13.48 31.88
C PRO A 22 -3.90 -11.98 31.99
N ILE A 23 -4.57 -11.18 31.15
CA ILE A 23 -4.80 -9.72 31.28
C ILE A 23 -3.56 -8.87 30.97
N TRP A 24 -3.74 -7.75 30.26
CA TRP A 24 -3.38 -6.38 30.67
C TRP A 24 -4.13 -5.41 29.73
N ARG A 25 -4.88 -4.50 30.36
CA ARG A 25 -5.74 -3.45 29.80
C ARG A 25 -4.89 -2.27 29.28
N LEU A 26 -5.45 -1.46 28.37
CA LEU A 26 -5.72 -0.01 28.51
C LEU A 26 -5.99 0.58 27.10
N LEU A 27 -7.21 1.05 26.79
CA LEU A 27 -7.80 2.37 27.11
C LEU A 27 -7.36 3.46 26.11
N VAL A 28 -8.23 3.75 25.14
CA VAL A 28 -8.30 5.08 24.51
C VAL A 28 -9.76 5.50 24.46
N LEU A 29 -10.02 6.61 25.14
CA LEU A 29 -11.28 7.33 25.26
C LEU A 29 -11.09 8.67 24.52
N SER A 30 -12.01 9.00 23.60
CA SER A 30 -12.55 10.34 23.30
C SER A 30 -13.37 10.23 22.01
N LEU A 31 -14.72 10.33 22.04
CA LEU A 31 -15.53 11.56 21.98
C LEU A 31 -15.03 12.51 20.88
N ALA A 32 -15.81 13.02 19.91
CA ALA A 32 -17.23 13.08 19.57
C ALA A 32 -17.25 13.45 18.05
N PHE A 33 -18.27 13.21 17.24
CA PHE A 33 -19.50 14.01 17.15
C PHE A 33 -20.44 13.35 16.14
N LEU A 34 -21.69 13.16 16.53
CA LEU A 34 -22.84 12.94 15.66
C LEU A 34 -23.07 14.20 14.82
N ILE A 35 -23.53 14.07 13.56
CA ILE A 35 -24.72 14.76 13.00
C ILE A 35 -24.77 14.53 11.47
N SER A 36 -25.84 13.85 11.07
CA SER A 36 -26.75 14.19 9.95
C SER A 36 -26.20 14.35 8.53
N SER A 37 -26.56 13.39 7.66
CA SER A 37 -27.63 13.56 6.65
C SER A 37 -27.25 12.84 5.34
N GLN A 38 -27.91 11.72 5.07
CA GLN A 38 -27.95 11.13 3.74
C GLN A 38 -29.04 11.83 2.94
N GLU A 39 -28.66 12.70 2.01
CA GLU A 39 -29.49 13.06 0.84
C GLU A 39 -28.57 13.35 -0.35
N THR A 40 -28.19 12.31 -1.09
CA THR A 40 -27.71 12.47 -2.47
C THR A 40 -28.92 12.52 -3.40
N THR A 41 -29.47 13.73 -3.58
CA THR A 41 -30.38 14.03 -4.68
C THR A 41 -29.58 14.31 -5.94
N ALA A 42 -30.04 13.74 -7.05
CA ALA A 42 -29.48 13.90 -8.39
C ALA A 42 -29.49 15.38 -8.81
N PHE A 43 -28.31 15.94 -9.04
CA PHE A 43 -28.18 17.29 -9.58
C PHE A 43 -28.24 17.24 -11.11
N THR A 44 -29.46 17.38 -11.62
CA THR A 44 -29.76 17.69 -13.03
C THR A 44 -29.10 19.02 -13.41
N SER A 45 -28.20 18.97 -14.39
CA SER A 45 -27.61 20.15 -15.02
C SER A 45 -28.66 20.84 -15.90
N GLN A 46 -29.37 21.83 -15.36
CA GLN A 46 -30.07 22.82 -16.17
C GLN A 46 -29.22 24.09 -16.23
N LEU A 47 -28.73 24.36 -17.44
CA LEU A 47 -28.14 25.62 -17.85
C LEU A 47 -29.07 26.80 -17.51
N PRO A 48 -28.66 27.79 -16.71
CA PRO A 48 -29.33 29.07 -16.72
C PRO A 48 -28.86 29.83 -17.96
N SER A 49 -29.75 29.91 -18.95
CA SER A 49 -29.70 30.93 -19.99
C SER A 49 -29.78 32.29 -19.30
N THR A 50 -28.63 32.94 -19.08
CA THR A 50 -28.58 34.32 -18.59
C THR A 50 -29.07 35.23 -19.69
N ALA A 51 -30.37 35.52 -19.64
CA ALA A 51 -30.97 36.63 -20.33
C ALA A 51 -30.17 37.91 -20.01
N LEU A 52 -29.63 38.53 -21.05
CA LEU A 52 -29.16 39.91 -21.08
C LEU A 52 -30.26 40.83 -20.53
N ARG A 53 -30.27 41.06 -19.21
CA ARG A 53 -30.99 42.20 -18.64
C ARG A 53 -30.20 43.44 -19.00
N HIS A 54 -30.69 44.14 -20.01
CA HIS A 54 -30.34 45.53 -20.26
C HIS A 54 -30.43 46.32 -18.95
N PRO A 55 -29.40 47.08 -18.56
CA PRO A 55 -29.56 48.05 -17.50
C PRO A 55 -30.62 49.06 -17.95
N LYS A 56 -31.75 49.13 -17.24
CA LYS A 56 -32.69 50.24 -17.36
C LYS A 56 -31.90 51.51 -17.08
N GLN A 57 -31.63 52.28 -18.12
CA GLN A 57 -31.12 53.63 -18.03
C GLN A 57 -32.20 54.47 -17.33
N HIS A 58 -32.07 54.64 -16.02
CA HIS A 58 -32.79 55.67 -15.31
C HIS A 58 -32.17 57.01 -15.72
N HIS A 59 -32.83 57.68 -16.67
CA HIS A 59 -32.57 59.07 -17.01
C HIS A 59 -32.93 59.93 -15.78
N VAL A 60 -31.93 60.20 -14.93
CA VAL A 60 -32.06 61.19 -13.86
C VAL A 60 -31.94 62.56 -14.51
N VAL A 61 -33.08 63.18 -14.77
CA VAL A 61 -33.17 64.59 -15.17
C VAL A 61 -32.86 65.43 -13.93
N LEU A 62 -31.62 65.94 -13.85
CA LEU A 62 -31.22 66.93 -12.87
C LEU A 62 -31.78 68.30 -13.30
N LEU A 63 -32.88 68.71 -12.65
CA LEU A 63 -33.39 70.07 -12.68
C LEU A 63 -32.37 70.99 -12.01
N SER A 64 -31.77 71.86 -12.80
CA SER A 64 -30.84 72.89 -12.37
C SER A 64 -31.59 74.06 -11.73
N SER A 65 -31.67 74.08 -10.39
CA SER A 65 -31.95 75.29 -9.62
C SER A 65 -30.64 75.99 -9.27
N SER A 66 -30.47 77.19 -9.81
CA SER A 66 -29.33 78.08 -9.61
C SER A 66 -29.27 78.61 -8.18
N SER A 67 -28.47 77.99 -7.30
CA SER A 67 -27.85 78.58 -6.10
C SER A 67 -27.17 77.50 -5.23
N ASP A 68 -26.32 76.62 -5.77
CA ASP A 68 -25.64 75.55 -4.99
C ASP A 68 -24.32 75.06 -5.62
N ASP A 69 -23.52 75.97 -6.20
CA ASP A 69 -22.22 75.63 -6.83
C ASP A 69 -21.20 75.07 -5.81
N ASP A 70 -21.36 75.38 -4.52
CA ASP A 70 -20.51 74.88 -3.44
C ASP A 70 -20.90 73.45 -2.97
N ALA A 71 -22.16 73.03 -3.18
CA ALA A 71 -22.62 71.69 -2.82
C ALA A 71 -22.27 70.65 -3.90
N THR A 72 -22.37 71.04 -5.17
CA THR A 72 -22.06 70.18 -6.32
C THR A 72 -20.56 69.92 -6.47
N SER A 73 -19.72 70.93 -6.22
CA SER A 73 -18.26 70.79 -6.16
C SER A 73 -17.79 69.85 -5.05
N LYS A 74 -18.36 69.97 -3.84
CA LYS A 74 -18.10 69.04 -2.72
C LYS A 74 -18.49 67.59 -3.03
N LEU A 75 -19.56 67.38 -3.79
CA LEU A 75 -19.98 66.03 -4.23
C LEU A 75 -19.03 65.44 -5.28
N LEU A 76 -18.56 66.24 -6.24
CA LEU A 76 -17.56 65.82 -7.24
C LEU A 76 -16.23 65.43 -6.59
N GLU A 77 -15.77 66.21 -5.60
CA GLU A 77 -14.54 65.91 -4.86
C GLU A 77 -14.67 64.62 -4.04
N LYS A 78 -15.81 64.44 -3.34
CA LYS A 78 -16.11 63.16 -2.67
C LYS A 78 -16.16 61.97 -3.64
N ALA A 79 -16.76 62.14 -4.81
CA ALA A 79 -16.81 61.10 -5.82
C ALA A 79 -15.42 60.73 -6.36
N ARG A 80 -14.53 61.72 -6.52
CA ARG A 80 -13.12 61.48 -6.90
C ARG A 80 -12.37 60.72 -5.81
N LYS A 81 -12.51 61.16 -4.55
CA LYS A 81 -11.87 60.50 -3.40
C LYS A 81 -12.32 59.04 -3.25
N LEU A 82 -13.62 58.77 -3.41
CA LEU A 82 -14.16 57.40 -3.37
C LEU A 82 -13.61 56.52 -4.50
N ARG A 83 -13.43 57.06 -5.71
CA ARG A 83 -12.81 56.31 -6.82
C ARG A 83 -11.37 55.94 -6.52
N GLU A 84 -10.60 56.86 -5.92
CA GLU A 84 -9.22 56.61 -5.50
C GLU A 84 -9.16 55.54 -4.40
N GLU A 85 -10.03 55.64 -3.37
CA GLU A 85 -10.13 54.62 -2.30
C GLU A 85 -10.53 53.23 -2.83
N VAL A 86 -11.51 53.16 -3.75
CA VAL A 86 -11.91 51.90 -4.38
C VAL A 86 -10.77 51.31 -5.19
N SER A 87 -10.05 52.13 -5.97
CA SER A 87 -8.91 51.66 -6.76
C SER A 87 -7.78 51.08 -5.90
N ALA A 88 -7.51 51.69 -4.73
CA ALA A 88 -6.51 51.19 -3.78
C ALA A 88 -6.93 49.85 -3.15
N VAL A 89 -8.23 49.70 -2.82
CA VAL A 89 -8.78 48.45 -2.29
C VAL A 89 -8.77 47.34 -3.34
N GLU A 90 -9.10 47.65 -4.59
CA GLU A 90 -9.05 46.69 -5.70
C GLU A 90 -7.63 46.20 -5.96
N GLN A 91 -6.65 47.10 -5.96
CA GLN A 91 -5.23 46.73 -6.10
C GLN A 91 -4.75 45.86 -4.94
N SER A 92 -5.11 46.21 -3.70
CA SER A 92 -4.79 45.40 -2.51
C SER A 92 -5.41 44.00 -2.57
N LYS A 93 -6.68 43.90 -2.97
CA LYS A 93 -7.36 42.60 -3.16
C LYS A 93 -6.73 41.77 -4.27
N ALA A 94 -6.37 42.38 -5.39
CA ALA A 94 -5.73 41.70 -6.52
C ALA A 94 -4.35 41.15 -6.11
N GLU A 95 -3.57 41.90 -5.33
CA GLU A 95 -2.27 41.45 -4.82
C GLU A 95 -2.42 40.29 -3.83
N VAL A 96 -3.37 40.38 -2.88
CA VAL A 96 -3.68 39.28 -1.95
C VAL A 96 -4.13 38.02 -2.69
N GLN A 97 -5.00 38.19 -3.70
CA GLN A 97 -5.45 37.07 -4.53
C GLN A 97 -4.29 36.41 -5.27
N LYS A 98 -3.42 37.21 -5.90
CA LYS A 98 -2.23 36.71 -6.61
C LYS A 98 -1.28 35.97 -5.67
N GLN A 99 -1.07 36.46 -4.45
CA GLN A 99 -0.24 35.78 -3.44
C GLN A 99 -0.86 34.46 -2.97
N ASN A 100 -2.18 34.42 -2.80
CA ASN A 100 -2.89 33.20 -2.43
C ASN A 100 -2.84 32.16 -3.56
N ASP A 101 -3.03 32.58 -4.80
CA ASP A 101 -2.95 31.71 -5.98
C ASP A 101 -1.53 31.15 -6.15
N ALA A 102 -0.51 31.99 -5.98
CA ALA A 102 0.89 31.55 -6.01
C ALA A 102 1.22 30.54 -4.89
N LYS A 103 0.72 30.77 -3.67
CA LYS A 103 0.88 29.82 -2.55
C LYS A 103 0.15 28.50 -2.82
N ALA A 104 -1.08 28.55 -3.33
CA ALA A 104 -1.85 27.36 -3.66
C ALA A 104 -1.18 26.54 -4.77
N GLN A 105 -0.59 27.21 -5.77
CA GLN A 105 0.16 26.54 -6.82
C GLN A 105 1.44 25.87 -6.27
N ALA A 106 2.21 26.57 -5.44
CA ALA A 106 3.41 26.00 -4.81
C ALA A 106 3.08 24.80 -3.91
N GLN A 107 1.96 24.82 -3.19
CA GLN A 107 1.49 23.69 -2.38
C GLN A 107 1.14 22.47 -3.25
N ARG A 108 0.41 22.67 -4.35
CA ARG A 108 0.08 21.57 -5.28
C ARG A 108 1.32 20.96 -5.92
N GLU A 109 2.31 21.79 -6.28
CA GLU A 109 3.57 21.31 -6.85
C GLU A 109 4.35 20.47 -5.82
N ALA A 110 4.43 20.92 -4.56
CA ALA A 110 5.07 20.17 -3.48
C ALA A 110 4.36 18.84 -3.18
N GLU A 111 3.02 18.83 -3.12
CA GLU A 111 2.23 17.61 -2.93
C GLU A 111 2.43 16.61 -4.08
N MET A 112 2.50 17.10 -5.32
CA MET A 112 2.79 16.26 -6.49
C MET A 112 4.20 15.67 -6.43
N GLU A 113 5.20 16.42 -5.99
CA GLU A 113 6.56 15.91 -5.84
C GLU A 113 6.65 14.85 -4.73
N GLU A 114 6.01 15.08 -3.59
CA GLU A 114 5.94 14.10 -2.50
C GLU A 114 5.24 12.81 -2.95
N GLN A 115 4.14 12.94 -3.68
CA GLN A 115 3.42 11.78 -4.22
C GLN A 115 4.29 11.00 -5.21
N LYS A 116 5.01 11.69 -6.11
CA LYS A 116 5.96 11.05 -7.03
C LYS A 116 7.05 10.29 -6.29
N GLN A 117 7.60 10.85 -5.21
CA GLN A 117 8.62 10.18 -4.40
C GLN A 117 8.06 8.94 -3.70
N LYS A 118 6.85 9.03 -3.13
CA LYS A 118 6.14 7.90 -2.52
C LYS A 118 5.86 6.79 -3.54
N ASP A 119 5.40 7.15 -4.73
CA ASP A 119 5.11 6.19 -5.80
C ASP A 119 6.39 5.52 -6.30
N GLN A 120 7.49 6.27 -6.45
CA GLN A 120 8.80 5.70 -6.80
C GLN A 120 9.31 4.74 -5.72
N GLN A 121 9.15 5.10 -4.45
CA GLN A 121 9.52 4.23 -3.34
C GLN A 121 8.66 2.95 -3.34
N ARG A 122 7.34 3.09 -3.52
CA ARG A 122 6.43 1.95 -3.61
C ARG A 122 6.82 1.02 -4.76
N LEU A 123 7.08 1.56 -5.94
CA LEU A 123 7.49 0.79 -7.11
C LEU A 123 8.79 0.00 -6.84
N ARG A 124 9.76 0.61 -6.16
CA ARG A 124 11.04 -0.01 -5.81
C ARG A 124 10.91 -1.21 -4.89
N TYR A 125 9.92 -1.20 -3.99
CA TYR A 125 9.64 -2.28 -3.06
C TYR A 125 8.41 -3.10 -3.42
N SER A 126 8.05 -3.12 -4.71
CA SER A 126 6.93 -3.91 -5.22
C SER A 126 7.41 -4.93 -6.25
N ALA A 127 6.71 -6.05 -6.33
CA ALA A 127 7.01 -7.13 -7.26
C ALA A 127 5.73 -7.71 -7.85
N GLU A 128 5.75 -8.04 -9.13
CA GLU A 128 4.69 -8.81 -9.78
C GLU A 128 4.97 -10.31 -9.57
N VAL A 129 4.01 -10.99 -8.96
CA VAL A 129 4.13 -12.39 -8.54
C VAL A 129 2.85 -13.16 -8.87
N PRO A 130 2.96 -14.49 -9.12
CA PRO A 130 1.79 -15.33 -9.32
C PRO A 130 1.05 -15.52 -8.00
N ILE A 131 -0.20 -15.03 -7.93
CA ILE A 131 -1.09 -15.22 -6.78
C ILE A 131 -2.22 -16.15 -7.19
N LEU A 132 -2.45 -17.18 -6.39
CA LEU A 132 -3.59 -18.06 -6.54
C LEU A 132 -4.85 -17.36 -6.01
N LYS A 133 -5.85 -17.21 -6.86
CA LYS A 133 -7.17 -16.69 -6.48
C LYS A 133 -8.07 -17.80 -5.96
N ASP A 134 -9.15 -17.40 -5.29
CA ASP A 134 -10.14 -18.32 -4.71
C ASP A 134 -10.78 -19.24 -5.76
N MET A 135 -10.85 -18.79 -7.02
CA MET A 135 -11.38 -19.55 -8.16
C MET A 135 -10.39 -20.60 -8.70
N GLY A 136 -9.16 -20.65 -8.18
CA GLY A 136 -8.11 -21.58 -8.58
C GLY A 136 -7.21 -21.10 -9.71
N ASP A 137 -7.46 -19.90 -10.26
CA ASP A 137 -6.62 -19.29 -11.28
C ASP A 137 -5.40 -18.58 -10.66
N GLU A 138 -4.25 -18.72 -11.30
CA GLU A 138 -3.04 -17.96 -10.97
C GLU A 138 -3.01 -16.66 -11.78
N VAL A 139 -2.99 -15.53 -11.09
CA VAL A 139 -2.96 -14.19 -11.70
C VAL A 139 -1.68 -13.48 -11.25
N MET A 140 -0.97 -12.87 -12.20
CA MET A 140 0.18 -12.01 -11.91
C MET A 140 -0.33 -10.72 -11.26
N GLU A 141 -0.01 -10.53 -9.99
CA GLU A 141 -0.39 -9.34 -9.24
C GLU A 141 0.81 -8.69 -8.59
N ARG A 142 0.75 -7.36 -8.54
CA ARG A 142 1.76 -6.56 -7.87
C ARG A 142 1.52 -6.57 -6.36
N VAL A 143 2.54 -7.00 -5.62
CA VAL A 143 2.56 -7.01 -4.16
C VAL A 143 3.60 -6.02 -3.66
N ASP A 144 3.23 -5.24 -2.65
CA ASP A 144 4.09 -4.27 -2.00
C ASP A 144 4.74 -4.91 -0.77
N PHE A 145 6.05 -4.71 -0.60
CA PHE A 145 6.83 -5.22 0.53
C PHE A 145 7.38 -4.05 1.34
N PRO A 146 7.21 -4.03 2.67
CA PRO A 146 7.88 -3.04 3.49
C PRO A 146 9.40 -3.28 3.47
N PRO A 147 10.25 -2.24 3.37
CA PRO A 147 11.70 -2.40 3.40
C PRO A 147 12.15 -2.90 4.77
N ARG A 148 12.91 -4.00 4.79
CA ARG A 148 13.56 -4.48 6.04
C ARG A 148 14.90 -3.82 6.27
N LEU A 149 15.63 -3.53 5.19
CA LEU A 149 16.95 -2.96 5.27
C LEU A 149 16.86 -1.46 5.53
N LYS A 150 17.53 -1.01 6.60
CA LYS A 150 17.59 0.41 6.95
C LYS A 150 18.42 1.17 5.91
N GLY A 151 17.98 2.39 5.58
CA GLY A 151 18.75 3.32 4.74
C GLY A 151 18.27 3.44 3.30
N GLY A 152 17.19 2.75 2.90
CA GLY A 152 16.56 2.96 1.59
C GLY A 152 17.46 2.65 0.41
N LYS A 153 18.46 1.78 0.61
CA LYS A 153 19.43 1.33 -0.38
C LYS A 153 19.20 -0.11 -0.82
N SER A 154 17.98 -0.62 -0.65
CA SER A 154 17.59 -1.95 -1.10
C SER A 154 16.46 -1.87 -2.11
N ARG A 155 16.23 -2.96 -2.83
CA ARG A 155 15.12 -3.11 -3.75
C ARG A 155 14.61 -4.55 -3.76
N ILE A 156 13.37 -4.70 -4.19
CA ILE A 156 12.79 -6.03 -4.41
C ILE A 156 13.20 -6.56 -5.79
N VAL A 157 13.61 -7.82 -5.83
CA VAL A 157 13.95 -8.57 -7.03
C VAL A 157 13.15 -9.86 -7.04
N THR A 158 12.50 -10.16 -8.16
CA THR A 158 11.85 -11.45 -8.39
C THR A 158 12.74 -12.34 -9.25
N ILE A 159 12.91 -13.59 -8.83
CA ILE A 159 13.72 -14.58 -9.51
C ILE A 159 12.91 -15.86 -9.66
N GLN A 160 13.06 -16.53 -10.79
CA GLN A 160 12.53 -17.86 -11.05
C GLN A 160 13.70 -18.82 -11.20
N ALA A 161 13.65 -19.94 -10.48
CA ALA A 161 14.71 -20.95 -10.53
C ALA A 161 14.17 -22.38 -10.34
N PRO A 162 14.65 -23.37 -11.10
CA PRO A 162 14.29 -24.76 -10.89
C PRO A 162 14.91 -25.33 -9.61
N LEU A 163 14.25 -26.30 -8.99
CA LEU A 163 14.82 -27.07 -7.88
C LEU A 163 15.87 -28.08 -8.38
N PRO A 164 16.91 -28.40 -7.60
CA PRO A 164 17.30 -27.79 -6.32
C PRO A 164 17.96 -26.41 -6.52
N LEU A 165 17.70 -25.46 -5.61
CA LEU A 165 18.22 -24.09 -5.73
C LEU A 165 19.72 -23.99 -5.43
N GLY A 166 20.29 -24.86 -4.59
CA GLY A 166 21.69 -24.79 -4.17
C GLY A 166 21.98 -23.57 -3.28
N LEU A 167 21.08 -23.27 -2.33
CA LEU A 167 21.21 -22.15 -1.39
C LEU A 167 21.38 -22.68 0.04
N VAL A 168 22.22 -22.00 0.82
CA VAL A 168 22.24 -22.10 2.28
C VAL A 168 21.51 -20.88 2.81
N LEU A 169 20.45 -21.12 3.57
CA LEU A 169 19.66 -20.05 4.19
C LEU A 169 20.01 -19.96 5.67
N GLY A 170 20.19 -18.73 6.14
CA GLY A 170 20.36 -18.40 7.55
C GLY A 170 19.15 -17.66 8.11
N GLU A 171 19.05 -17.62 9.42
CA GLU A 171 18.09 -16.80 10.14
C GLU A 171 18.84 -15.84 11.07
N ASP A 172 18.56 -14.55 10.93
CA ASP A 172 19.09 -13.55 11.86
C ASP A 172 18.24 -13.50 13.14
N ILE A 173 18.78 -14.15 14.18
CA ILE A 173 18.17 -14.26 15.52
C ILE A 173 18.11 -12.87 16.22
N SER A 174 18.89 -11.88 15.77
CA SER A 174 18.90 -10.55 16.38
C SER A 174 17.62 -9.75 16.09
N ILE A 175 16.83 -10.16 15.09
CA ILE A 175 15.58 -9.52 14.72
C ILE A 175 14.41 -10.34 15.30
N PRO A 176 13.58 -9.79 16.20
CA PRO A 176 12.50 -10.53 16.88
C PRO A 176 11.36 -11.03 15.97
N ALA A 177 11.46 -10.80 14.67
CA ALA A 177 10.52 -11.30 13.67
C ALA A 177 11.13 -12.39 12.76
N GLY A 178 12.40 -12.79 12.98
CA GLY A 178 13.11 -13.68 12.05
C GLY A 178 13.37 -12.98 10.71
N MET A 179 14.61 -13.00 10.25
CA MET A 179 14.96 -12.54 8.91
C MET A 179 15.75 -13.63 8.22
N THR A 180 15.13 -14.27 7.23
CA THR A 180 15.79 -15.31 6.44
C THR A 180 16.68 -14.66 5.37
N SER A 181 17.99 -14.88 5.46
CA SER A 181 18.98 -14.43 4.48
C SER A 181 19.59 -15.60 3.72
N VAL A 182 20.12 -15.31 2.54
CA VAL A 182 20.96 -16.24 1.79
C VAL A 182 22.39 -16.14 2.31
N ASP A 183 22.83 -17.13 3.06
CA ASP A 183 24.16 -17.15 3.68
C ASP A 183 25.24 -17.64 2.71
N GLU A 184 24.88 -18.58 1.82
CA GLU A 184 25.78 -19.09 0.79
C GLU A 184 24.99 -19.50 -0.46
N VAL A 185 25.63 -19.37 -1.63
CA VAL A 185 25.08 -19.79 -2.91
C VAL A 185 26.10 -20.74 -3.56
N ALA A 186 25.69 -21.97 -3.85
CA ALA A 186 26.51 -22.90 -4.60
C ALA A 186 26.72 -22.37 -6.03
N SER A 187 27.97 -22.24 -6.47
CA SER A 187 28.32 -21.63 -7.77
C SER A 187 27.70 -22.34 -8.98
N GLU A 188 27.50 -23.65 -8.87
CA GLU A 188 26.87 -24.49 -9.90
C GLU A 188 25.36 -24.73 -9.65
N GLY A 189 24.79 -24.10 -8.62
CA GLY A 189 23.37 -24.25 -8.27
C GLY A 189 22.44 -23.46 -9.17
N ASN A 190 21.21 -23.94 -9.34
CA ASN A 190 20.18 -23.25 -10.13
C ASN A 190 19.86 -21.84 -9.60
N GLY A 191 20.01 -21.62 -8.30
CA GLY A 191 19.85 -20.31 -7.67
C GLY A 191 20.94 -19.31 -8.11
N ALA A 192 22.20 -19.74 -8.21
CA ALA A 192 23.28 -18.91 -8.75
C ALA A 192 23.01 -18.55 -10.22
N ALA A 193 22.62 -19.55 -11.02
CA ALA A 193 22.31 -19.35 -12.44
C ALA A 193 21.14 -18.38 -12.66
N ALA A 194 20.16 -18.39 -11.75
CA ALA A 194 19.03 -17.46 -11.77
C ALA A 194 19.35 -16.08 -11.17
N GLY A 195 20.56 -15.89 -10.64
CA GLY A 195 21.07 -14.61 -10.15
C GLY A 195 20.78 -14.32 -8.67
N VAL A 196 20.49 -15.34 -7.86
CA VAL A 196 20.47 -15.22 -6.39
C VAL A 196 21.88 -14.93 -5.88
N LYS A 197 22.00 -14.04 -4.90
CA LYS A 197 23.28 -13.61 -4.33
C LYS A 197 23.31 -13.84 -2.82
N GLN A 198 24.52 -14.07 -2.31
CA GLN A 198 24.77 -14.04 -0.87
C GLN A 198 24.36 -12.67 -0.29
N GLY A 199 23.71 -12.69 0.86
CA GLY A 199 23.18 -11.51 1.54
C GLY A 199 21.81 -11.05 1.07
N ASP A 200 21.21 -11.68 0.04
CA ASP A 200 19.81 -11.43 -0.31
C ASP A 200 18.89 -11.87 0.85
N ILE A 201 17.85 -11.09 1.13
CA ILE A 201 16.84 -11.44 2.14
C ILE A 201 15.65 -12.07 1.43
N VAL A 202 15.22 -13.24 1.87
CA VAL A 202 14.04 -13.92 1.32
C VAL A 202 12.77 -13.28 1.89
N ARG A 203 11.93 -12.71 1.01
CA ARG A 203 10.70 -11.99 1.38
C ARG A 203 9.46 -12.85 1.15
N ALA A 204 9.42 -13.59 0.05
CA ALA A 204 8.37 -14.52 -0.28
C ALA A 204 8.89 -15.61 -1.22
N VAL A 205 8.23 -16.77 -1.20
CA VAL A 205 8.54 -17.90 -2.08
C VAL A 205 7.25 -18.53 -2.57
N THR A 206 7.22 -19.12 -3.76
CA THR A 206 6.09 -20.01 -4.07
C THR A 206 6.15 -21.24 -3.17
N ALA A 207 4.98 -21.74 -2.79
CA ALA A 207 4.82 -22.98 -2.04
C ALA A 207 3.64 -23.76 -2.61
N CYS A 208 3.64 -25.08 -2.37
CA CYS A 208 2.57 -25.98 -2.74
C CYS A 208 1.93 -26.60 -1.50
N GLN A 209 0.61 -26.67 -1.47
CA GLN A 209 -0.15 -27.33 -0.43
C GLN A 209 -1.18 -28.26 -1.07
N THR A 210 -1.27 -29.49 -0.56
CA THR A 210 -2.33 -30.41 -0.94
C THR A 210 -3.59 -30.07 -0.16
N THR A 211 -4.64 -29.68 -0.88
CA THR A 211 -5.97 -29.41 -0.33
C THR A 211 -6.97 -30.44 -0.87
N MET A 212 -7.89 -30.89 -0.02
CA MET A 212 -9.01 -31.72 -0.48
C MET A 212 -10.04 -30.81 -1.13
N GLU A 213 -10.29 -31.01 -2.43
CA GLU A 213 -11.38 -30.34 -3.13
C GLU A 213 -12.53 -31.32 -3.34
N THR A 214 -13.73 -30.93 -2.94
CA THR A 214 -14.95 -31.69 -3.21
C THR A 214 -15.86 -30.84 -4.10
N PRO A 215 -15.91 -31.09 -5.42
CA PRO A 215 -16.84 -30.38 -6.31
C PRO A 215 -18.28 -30.58 -5.84
N THR A 216 -19.10 -29.53 -5.97
CA THR A 216 -20.46 -29.45 -5.40
C THR A 216 -21.34 -30.64 -5.81
N TRP A 217 -21.21 -31.15 -7.04
CA TRP A 217 -21.96 -32.34 -7.48
C TRP A 217 -21.53 -33.63 -6.76
N GLN A 218 -20.25 -33.78 -6.42
CA GLN A 218 -19.78 -34.95 -5.65
C GLN A 218 -20.30 -34.91 -4.22
N LEU A 219 -20.47 -33.72 -3.61
CA LEU A 219 -21.10 -33.61 -2.29
C LEU A 219 -22.54 -34.16 -2.30
N LEU A 220 -23.30 -33.87 -3.37
CA LEU A 220 -24.68 -34.35 -3.53
C LEU A 220 -24.77 -35.86 -3.78
N ALA A 221 -23.76 -36.44 -4.41
CA ALA A 221 -23.69 -37.87 -4.72
C ALA A 221 -22.98 -38.72 -3.64
N GLY A 222 -22.58 -38.11 -2.50
CA GLY A 222 -21.85 -38.81 -1.44
C GLY A 222 -20.39 -39.16 -1.78
N GLY A 223 -19.79 -38.45 -2.73
CA GLY A 223 -18.40 -38.63 -3.14
C GLY A 223 -17.39 -38.12 -2.10
N ILE A 224 -16.25 -38.82 -2.00
CA ILE A 224 -15.08 -38.38 -1.23
C ILE A 224 -14.31 -37.37 -2.08
N GLY A 225 -13.88 -36.25 -1.48
CA GLY A 225 -13.08 -35.22 -2.16
C GLY A 225 -11.77 -35.78 -2.74
N GLN A 226 -11.24 -35.11 -3.75
CA GLN A 226 -9.97 -35.49 -4.37
C GLN A 226 -8.84 -34.56 -3.88
N PRO A 227 -7.65 -35.09 -3.56
CA PRO A 227 -6.51 -34.26 -3.22
C PRO A 227 -6.06 -33.50 -4.47
N LYS A 228 -5.92 -32.18 -4.35
CA LYS A 228 -5.33 -31.33 -5.37
C LYS A 228 -4.22 -30.48 -4.77
N THR A 229 -3.10 -30.42 -5.47
CA THR A 229 -2.00 -29.54 -5.11
C THR A 229 -2.30 -28.13 -5.62
N LYS A 230 -2.36 -27.18 -4.71
CA LYS A 230 -2.46 -25.75 -4.98
C LYS A 230 -1.10 -25.11 -4.79
N ARG A 231 -0.71 -24.26 -5.74
CA ARG A 231 0.51 -23.46 -5.66
C ARG A 231 0.14 -22.01 -5.33
N PHE A 232 0.80 -21.39 -4.37
CA PHE A 232 0.51 -20.02 -3.95
C PHE A 232 1.81 -19.31 -3.52
N MET A 233 1.74 -17.99 -3.34
CA MET A 233 2.86 -17.21 -2.81
C MET A 233 2.83 -17.23 -1.28
N TYR A 234 3.88 -17.78 -0.68
CA TYR A 234 4.08 -17.87 0.76
C TYR A 234 4.97 -16.71 1.23
N SER A 235 4.46 -15.89 2.15
CA SER A 235 5.23 -14.79 2.75
C SER A 235 6.19 -15.34 3.80
N VAL A 236 7.48 -15.02 3.65
CA VAL A 236 8.56 -15.44 4.57
C VAL A 236 8.71 -14.49 5.76
N ASP A 237 8.12 -13.30 5.66
CA ASP A 237 8.15 -12.31 6.73
C ASP A 237 7.56 -12.83 8.04
N GLY A 238 8.35 -12.85 9.12
CA GLY A 238 7.85 -13.28 10.41
C GLY A 238 7.94 -14.78 10.66
N ARG A 239 8.47 -15.55 9.71
CA ARG A 239 8.39 -17.02 9.71
C ARG A 239 9.72 -17.65 10.15
N PRO A 240 9.66 -18.75 10.92
CA PRO A 240 10.87 -19.49 11.30
C PRO A 240 11.51 -20.14 10.07
N LEU A 241 12.83 -20.30 10.09
CA LEU A 241 13.58 -20.86 8.97
C LEU A 241 13.05 -22.22 8.48
N GLU A 242 12.61 -23.08 9.40
CA GLU A 242 12.09 -24.41 9.06
C GLU A 242 10.84 -24.32 8.18
N GLU A 243 9.91 -23.40 8.49
CA GLU A 243 8.71 -23.18 7.66
C GLU A 243 9.08 -22.68 6.26
N VAL A 244 10.14 -21.86 6.15
CA VAL A 244 10.61 -21.35 4.86
C VAL A 244 11.24 -22.45 4.02
N LEU A 245 12.05 -23.32 4.64
CA LEU A 245 12.65 -24.48 3.98
C LEU A 245 11.58 -25.47 3.51
N ASP A 246 10.57 -25.72 4.34
CA ASP A 246 9.42 -26.56 4.00
C ASP A 246 8.61 -25.95 2.84
N ALA A 247 8.37 -24.63 2.86
CA ALA A 247 7.70 -23.90 1.79
C ALA A 247 8.46 -24.03 0.45
N ILE A 248 9.79 -23.86 0.45
CA ILE A 248 10.61 -24.05 -0.75
C ILE A 248 10.56 -25.52 -1.21
N GLY A 249 10.76 -26.46 -0.28
CA GLY A 249 10.75 -27.90 -0.56
C GLY A 249 9.42 -28.40 -1.11
N SER A 250 8.31 -27.79 -0.69
CA SER A 250 6.96 -28.16 -1.11
C SER A 250 6.73 -28.03 -2.62
N ASN A 251 7.47 -27.16 -3.32
CA ASN A 251 7.37 -27.02 -4.78
C ASN A 251 7.75 -28.30 -5.55
N ARG A 252 8.42 -29.28 -4.90
CA ARG A 252 8.61 -30.62 -5.48
C ARG A 252 7.29 -31.36 -5.75
N MET A 253 6.20 -30.95 -5.10
CA MET A 253 4.86 -31.50 -5.29
C MET A 253 4.11 -30.86 -6.47
N ASP A 254 4.68 -29.84 -7.13
CA ASP A 254 4.06 -29.22 -8.30
C ASP A 254 4.06 -30.22 -9.46
N VAL A 255 2.87 -30.70 -9.83
CA VAL A 255 2.67 -31.68 -10.90
C VAL A 255 3.14 -31.15 -12.26
N GLN A 256 3.14 -29.82 -12.43
CA GLN A 256 3.61 -29.17 -13.65
C GLN A 256 5.13 -28.93 -13.67
N GLY A 257 5.83 -29.18 -12.56
CA GLY A 257 7.28 -29.03 -12.48
C GLY A 257 7.79 -27.61 -12.73
N ARG A 258 6.98 -26.59 -12.40
CA ARG A 258 7.30 -25.18 -12.68
C ARG A 258 8.36 -24.65 -11.72
N ASP A 259 9.22 -23.76 -12.21
CA ASP A 259 10.29 -23.10 -11.44
C ASP A 259 9.76 -22.38 -10.21
N VAL A 260 10.52 -22.41 -9.12
CA VAL A 260 10.20 -21.71 -7.86
C VAL A 260 10.38 -20.22 -8.05
N TRP A 261 9.40 -19.43 -7.61
CA TRP A 261 9.56 -17.99 -7.52
C TRP A 261 10.15 -17.62 -6.16
N LEU A 262 11.19 -16.80 -6.18
CA LEU A 262 11.79 -16.17 -5.01
C LEU A 262 11.61 -14.67 -5.13
N VAL A 263 11.05 -14.05 -4.11
CA VAL A 263 11.04 -12.59 -3.94
C VAL A 263 12.12 -12.25 -2.93
N LEU A 264 13.11 -11.50 -3.37
CA LEU A 264 14.30 -11.17 -2.60
C LEU A 264 14.39 -9.66 -2.38
N GLU A 265 14.81 -9.23 -1.19
CA GLU A 265 15.25 -7.86 -0.95
C GLU A 265 16.78 -7.84 -1.01
N ARG A 266 17.30 -7.03 -1.94
CA ARG A 266 18.72 -6.94 -2.25
C ARG A 266 19.25 -5.55 -2.00
N MET A 267 20.42 -5.44 -1.37
CA MET A 267 21.18 -4.19 -1.31
C MET A 267 21.65 -3.80 -2.71
N ASP A 268 21.48 -2.53 -3.07
CA ASP A 268 21.99 -1.96 -4.32
C ASP A 268 23.52 -1.84 -4.34
#